data_AF-A0A940YF65-F1
#
_entry.id   AF-A0A940YF65-F1
#
_cell.length_a   1.000
_cell.length_b   1.000
_cell.length_c   1.000
_cell.angle_alpha   90.00
_cell.angle_beta   90.00
_cell.angle_gamma   90.00
#
_symmetry.space_group_name_H-M   'P 1'
#
loop_
_entity.id
_entity.type
_entity.pdbx_description
1 polymer ?
#
loop_
_entity_poly.entity_id
_entity_poly.type
_entity_poly.pdbx_seq_one_letter_code
_entity_poly.pdbx_strand_id
1 'polypeptide(L)'
;MPRPFLPAMMSVVMAALLGLAAPGARAGETIEQVLLRSQAQRLAERGPALNPSPESVQNLRTSFERLKALAPQLADVELVLVGGDLYAESLFGRRAVAVSPAVGELPERERLLMLAHELGHQALDHWNALAGLYHQHVPAAVRRELTDPVAGVLGQEGSALSWRHEFEADAWGYRLARPLELGVEDAVGLLLRQGLMIDSPTHPGTRRRLLQLRMLENELTGQPVPEQFRLMQVSWRGDGAGSGR
;
A
#
# COMPACT_ATOMS: atom_id res chain seq x y z
N MET A 1 29.14 -21.08 0.04
CA MET A 1 28.40 -21.08 1.32
C MET A 1 27.13 -20.26 1.12
N PRO A 2 25.92 -20.82 1.26
CA PRO A 2 24.71 -20.05 1.13
C PRO A 2 24.63 -19.06 2.30
N ARG A 3 24.47 -17.77 1.99
CA ARG A 3 24.21 -16.76 3.01
C ARG A 3 22.86 -17.08 3.67
N PRO A 4 22.73 -17.02 5.00
CA PRO A 4 21.43 -17.16 5.63
C PRO A 4 20.49 -16.07 5.10
N PHE A 5 19.36 -16.48 4.53
CA PHE A 5 18.25 -15.60 4.20
C PHE A 5 17.70 -15.04 5.52
N LEU A 6 18.12 -13.84 5.90
CA LEU A 6 17.43 -13.04 6.89
C LEU A 6 16.22 -12.41 6.18
N PRO A 7 14.98 -12.62 6.64
CA PRO A 7 13.82 -12.01 6.02
C PRO A 7 13.78 -10.52 6.41
N ALA A 8 14.39 -9.65 5.60
CA ALA A 8 14.13 -8.21 5.65
C ALA A 8 12.86 -7.92 4.84
N MET A 9 11.72 -8.37 5.35
CA MET A 9 10.41 -8.19 4.72
C MET A 9 9.80 -6.88 5.20
N MET A 10 10.09 -5.80 4.48
CA MET A 10 9.50 -4.48 4.72
C MET A 10 8.64 -4.11 3.51
N SER A 11 7.37 -4.54 3.56
CA SER A 11 6.30 -3.79 2.88
C SER A 11 6.22 -2.45 3.59
N VAL A 12 6.68 -1.39 2.94
CA VAL A 12 6.65 -0.03 3.46
C VAL A 12 5.64 0.72 2.63
N VAL A 13 4.40 0.74 3.08
CA VAL A 13 3.41 1.70 2.62
C VAL A 13 2.76 2.24 3.89
N MET A 14 2.65 3.56 4.06
CA MET A 14 2.07 4.19 5.26
C MET A 14 2.82 4.03 6.60
N ALA A 15 4.12 3.72 6.65
CA ALA A 15 4.94 3.95 7.85
C ALA A 15 5.27 5.44 8.05
N ALA A 16 4.24 6.30 8.08
CA ALA A 16 4.38 7.71 8.42
C ALA A 16 4.12 7.89 9.92
N LEU A 17 5.22 7.96 10.67
CA LEU A 17 5.37 8.89 11.80
C LEU A 17 4.55 8.62 13.07
N LEU A 18 4.66 7.43 13.66
CA LEU A 18 4.24 7.22 15.06
C LEU A 18 5.38 7.12 16.09
N GLY A 19 6.63 7.28 15.66
CA GLY A 19 7.79 7.14 16.55
C GLY A 19 8.87 8.22 16.43
N LEU A 20 8.73 9.20 15.53
CA LEU A 20 9.72 10.25 15.41
C LEU A 20 9.24 11.50 16.14
N ALA A 21 9.73 11.67 17.36
CA ALA A 21 10.24 12.97 17.75
C ALA A 21 11.35 13.33 16.74
N ALA A 22 10.97 13.77 15.53
CA ALA A 22 11.89 14.03 14.44
C ALA A 22 12.78 15.21 14.85
N PRO A 23 14.08 15.00 15.15
CA PRO A 23 15.01 16.11 15.25
C PRO A 23 15.30 16.53 13.81
N GLY A 24 14.40 17.28 13.17
CA GLY A 24 14.57 17.60 11.75
C GLY A 24 13.42 18.24 10.99
N ALA A 25 12.26 18.50 11.59
CA ALA A 25 11.30 19.41 10.95
C ALA A 25 12.00 20.77 10.77
N ARG A 26 12.13 21.23 9.52
CA ARG A 26 12.73 22.54 9.26
C ARG A 26 11.71 23.60 9.69
N ALA A 27 12.18 24.73 10.20
CA ALA A 27 11.28 25.81 10.60
C ALA A 27 10.35 26.18 9.44
N GLY A 28 9.03 26.10 9.65
CA GLY A 28 8.02 26.43 8.65
C GLY A 28 7.60 25.29 7.72
N GLU A 29 8.10 24.06 7.92
CA GLU A 29 7.76 22.92 7.04
C GLU A 29 6.30 22.48 7.23
N THR A 30 5.56 22.30 6.13
CA THR A 30 4.19 21.74 6.16
C THR A 30 4.21 20.22 6.32
N ILE A 31 3.08 19.61 6.67
CA ILE A 31 3.05 18.15 6.82
C ILE A 31 3.35 17.41 5.51
N GLU A 32 2.92 17.92 4.36
CA GLU A 32 3.20 17.30 3.08
C GLU A 32 4.69 17.32 2.76
N GLN A 33 5.37 18.41 3.10
CA GLN A 33 6.82 18.50 2.95
C GLN A 33 7.53 17.47 3.85
N VAL A 34 7.05 17.28 5.08
CA VAL A 34 7.56 16.23 5.98
C VAL A 34 7.32 14.83 5.40
N LEU A 35 6.12 14.55 4.88
CA LEU A 35 5.76 13.26 4.28
C LEU A 35 6.58 12.97 3.01
N LEU A 36 6.70 13.97 2.12
CA LEU A 36 7.52 13.88 0.90
C LEU A 36 8.98 13.61 1.24
N ARG A 37 9.56 14.36 2.19
CA ARG A 37 10.94 14.14 2.63
C ARG A 37 11.11 12.76 3.25
N SER A 38 10.17 12.33 4.09
CA SER A 38 10.22 11.01 4.74
C SER A 38 10.22 9.89 3.69
N GLN A 39 9.34 9.96 2.69
CA GLN A 39 9.34 8.98 1.59
C GLN A 39 10.62 9.06 0.76
N ALA A 40 11.08 10.26 0.41
CA ALA A 40 12.32 10.44 -0.35
C ALA A 40 13.54 9.87 0.39
N GLN A 41 13.62 10.02 1.72
CA GLN A 41 14.68 9.43 2.53
C GLN A 41 14.64 7.89 2.45
N ARG A 42 13.46 7.27 2.63
CA ARG A 42 13.31 5.80 2.53
C ARG A 42 13.68 5.28 1.15
N LEU A 43 13.30 5.98 0.08
CA LEU A 43 13.68 5.63 -1.29
C LEU A 43 15.19 5.79 -1.51
N ALA A 44 15.81 6.83 -0.94
CA ALA A 44 17.25 7.04 -1.03
C ALA A 44 18.04 5.95 -0.30
N GLU A 45 17.56 5.47 0.85
CA GLU A 45 18.15 4.35 1.60
C GLU A 45 18.14 3.04 0.79
N ARG A 46 17.15 2.85 -0.09
CA ARG A 46 17.11 1.72 -1.03
C ARG A 46 18.08 1.87 -2.20
N GLY A 47 18.34 3.11 -2.60
CA GLY A 47 19.18 3.45 -3.74
C GLY A 47 18.57 3.04 -5.10
N PRO A 48 19.31 3.25 -6.19
CA PRO A 48 18.88 2.82 -7.52
C PRO A 48 18.90 1.30 -7.65
N ALA A 49 18.06 0.75 -8.56
CA ALA A 49 18.16 -0.64 -8.96
C ALA A 49 19.50 -0.89 -9.70
N LEU A 50 20.46 -1.52 -9.03
CA LEU A 50 21.76 -1.81 -9.61
C LEU A 50 21.70 -3.10 -10.44
N ASN A 51 22.04 -3.00 -11.73
CA ASN A 51 22.14 -4.12 -12.67
C ASN A 51 20.93 -5.08 -12.65
N PRO A 52 19.69 -4.59 -12.79
CA PRO A 52 18.53 -5.46 -12.79
C PRO A 52 18.56 -6.39 -14.01
N SER A 53 18.07 -7.63 -13.84
CA SER A 53 17.90 -8.54 -14.97
C SER A 53 16.97 -7.89 -16.02
N PRO A 54 17.35 -7.87 -17.31
CA PRO A 54 16.49 -7.34 -18.38
C PRO A 54 15.11 -8.02 -18.41
N GLU A 55 15.07 -9.33 -18.12
CA GLU A 55 13.83 -10.11 -18.08
C GLU A 55 12.91 -9.65 -16.94
N SER A 56 13.44 -9.47 -15.74
CA SER A 56 12.68 -8.97 -14.59
C SER A 56 12.07 -7.58 -14.88
N VAL A 57 12.86 -6.67 -15.45
CA VAL A 57 12.38 -5.33 -15.83
C VAL A 57 11.29 -5.40 -16.90
N GLN A 58 11.47 -6.26 -17.90
CA GLN A 58 10.47 -6.46 -18.94
C GLN A 58 9.17 -7.03 -18.37
N ASN A 59 9.25 -8.02 -17.48
CA ASN A 59 8.11 -8.60 -16.80
C ASN A 59 7.32 -7.57 -15.99
N LEU A 60 8.04 -6.69 -15.26
CA LEU A 60 7.42 -5.57 -14.54
C LEU A 60 6.67 -4.63 -15.47
N ARG A 61 7.35 -4.15 -16.53
CA ARG A 61 6.74 -3.23 -17.49
C ARG A 61 5.52 -3.83 -18.16
N THR A 62 5.62 -5.08 -18.62
CA THR A 62 4.51 -5.79 -19.26
C THR A 62 3.31 -5.90 -18.30
N SER A 63 3.53 -6.35 -17.06
CA SER A 63 2.45 -6.47 -16.07
C SER A 63 1.85 -5.11 -15.71
N PHE A 64 2.67 -4.08 -15.53
CA PHE A 64 2.22 -2.73 -15.20
C PHE A 64 1.35 -2.12 -16.32
N GLU A 65 1.79 -2.22 -17.59
CA GLU A 65 1.03 -1.72 -18.73
C GLU A 65 -0.28 -2.51 -18.95
N ARG A 66 -0.29 -3.83 -18.70
CA ARG A 66 -1.53 -4.63 -18.72
C ARG A 66 -2.56 -4.11 -17.71
N LEU A 67 -2.13 -3.76 -16.49
CA LEU A 67 -3.02 -3.21 -15.47
C LEU A 67 -3.51 -1.81 -15.85
N LYS A 68 -2.64 -0.94 -16.38
CA LYS A 68 -3.01 0.40 -16.85
C LYS A 68 -4.03 0.34 -18.00
N ALA A 69 -3.91 -0.64 -18.90
CA ALA A 69 -4.89 -0.84 -19.96
C ALA A 69 -6.31 -1.15 -19.43
N LEU A 70 -6.42 -1.74 -18.23
CA LEU A 70 -7.70 -2.02 -17.55
C LEU A 70 -8.21 -0.83 -16.72
N ALA A 71 -7.35 0.14 -16.41
CA ALA A 71 -7.68 1.35 -15.63
C ALA A 71 -7.16 2.61 -16.33
N PRO A 72 -7.84 3.11 -17.38
CA PRO A 72 -7.40 4.27 -18.15
C PRO A 72 -7.17 5.54 -17.32
N GLN A 73 -7.85 5.69 -16.19
CA GLN A 73 -7.64 6.79 -15.23
C GLN A 73 -6.25 6.78 -14.56
N LEU A 74 -5.45 5.72 -14.77
CA LEU A 74 -4.08 5.57 -14.29
C LEU A 74 -3.05 5.57 -15.45
N ALA A 75 -3.45 5.98 -16.66
CA ALA A 75 -2.59 5.95 -17.85
C ALA A 75 -1.31 6.77 -17.68
N ASP A 76 -1.35 7.83 -16.88
CA ASP A 76 -0.22 8.72 -16.58
C ASP A 76 0.60 8.28 -15.35
N VAL A 77 0.21 7.20 -14.66
CA VAL A 77 1.01 6.67 -13.55
C VAL A 77 2.29 6.03 -14.10
N GLU A 78 3.42 6.44 -13.53
CA GLU A 78 4.76 6.00 -13.93
C GLU A 78 5.25 4.82 -13.08
N LEU A 79 6.14 3.99 -13.66
CA LEU A 79 6.86 2.95 -12.94
C LEU A 79 8.30 3.40 -12.67
N VAL A 80 8.69 3.45 -11.41
CA VAL A 80 10.04 3.87 -10.98
C VAL A 80 10.77 2.68 -10.38
N LEU A 81 11.92 2.31 -10.94
CA LEU A 81 12.72 1.20 -10.41
C LEU A 81 13.62 1.66 -9.26
N VAL A 82 13.59 0.96 -8.15
CA VAL A 82 14.44 1.19 -6.97
C VAL A 82 15.16 -0.09 -6.54
N GLY A 83 16.22 0.06 -5.75
CA GLY A 83 16.98 -1.07 -5.21
C GLY A 83 16.27 -1.81 -4.08
N GLY A 84 16.87 -2.94 -3.67
CA GLY A 84 16.45 -3.73 -2.53
C GLY A 84 15.67 -5.00 -2.88
N ASP A 85 15.20 -5.68 -1.83
CA ASP A 85 14.43 -6.92 -1.89
C ASP A 85 13.00 -6.68 -2.40
N LEU A 86 12.09 -7.65 -2.25
CA LEU A 86 10.70 -7.56 -2.71
C LEU A 86 10.00 -6.32 -2.14
N TYR A 87 9.73 -5.32 -3.00
CA TYR A 87 9.21 -4.02 -2.58
C TYR A 87 8.42 -3.35 -3.70
N ALA A 88 7.29 -2.74 -3.33
CA ALA A 88 6.59 -1.76 -4.12
C ALA A 88 5.96 -0.72 -3.17
N GLU A 89 5.85 0.53 -3.62
CA GLU A 89 5.19 1.63 -2.89
C GLU A 89 4.65 2.67 -3.89
N SER A 90 3.38 3.01 -3.74
CA SER A 90 2.75 4.18 -4.35
C SER A 90 3.38 5.48 -3.82
N LEU A 91 3.81 6.37 -4.72
CA LEU A 91 4.50 7.61 -4.36
C LEU A 91 3.55 8.75 -4.01
N PHE A 92 3.91 9.54 -2.99
CA PHE A 92 3.19 10.74 -2.59
C PHE A 92 3.62 11.94 -3.44
N GLY A 93 2.66 12.79 -3.82
CA GLY A 93 2.91 14.00 -4.62
C GLY A 93 3.36 13.74 -6.06
N ARG A 94 3.40 12.46 -6.48
CA ARG A 94 3.71 12.03 -7.84
C ARG A 94 2.83 10.85 -8.20
N ARG A 95 2.29 10.85 -9.41
CA ARG A 95 1.55 9.71 -9.98
C ARG A 95 2.54 8.66 -10.43
N ALA A 96 3.08 7.90 -9.48
CA ALA A 96 4.09 6.88 -9.74
C ALA A 96 4.06 5.76 -8.70
N VAL A 97 4.51 4.58 -9.10
CA VAL A 97 4.78 3.43 -8.23
C VAL A 97 6.27 3.14 -8.26
N ALA A 98 6.93 3.21 -7.10
CA ALA A 98 8.29 2.71 -6.94
C ALA A 98 8.25 1.19 -6.75
N VAL A 99 9.12 0.46 -7.44
CA VAL A 99 9.14 -1.01 -7.39
C VAL A 99 10.57 -1.54 -7.49
N SER A 100 10.87 -2.61 -6.76
CA SER A 100 12.15 -3.31 -6.92
C SER A 100 12.09 -4.34 -8.05
N PRO A 101 13.21 -4.59 -8.76
CA PRO A 101 13.30 -5.65 -9.76
C PRO A 101 12.91 -7.05 -9.23
N ALA A 102 13.06 -7.33 -7.93
CA ALA A 102 12.64 -8.61 -7.35
C ALA A 102 11.14 -8.91 -7.57
N VAL A 103 10.30 -7.88 -7.71
CA VAL A 103 8.87 -8.04 -8.05
C VAL A 103 8.69 -8.62 -9.46
N GLY A 104 9.61 -8.33 -10.39
CA GLY A 104 9.63 -8.87 -11.75
C GLY A 104 9.91 -10.37 -11.84
N GLU A 105 10.49 -10.94 -10.77
CA GLU A 105 10.83 -12.36 -10.67
C GLU A 105 9.70 -13.21 -10.08
N LEU A 106 8.64 -12.57 -9.57
CA LEU A 106 7.46 -13.25 -9.07
C LEU A 106 6.70 -13.99 -10.20
N PRO A 107 5.93 -15.05 -9.86
CA PRO A 107 4.89 -15.55 -10.74
C PRO A 107 4.00 -14.40 -11.22
N GLU A 108 3.58 -14.44 -12.49
CA GLU A 108 2.89 -13.31 -13.12
C GLU A 108 1.67 -12.84 -12.32
N ARG A 109 0.86 -13.76 -11.79
CA ARG A 109 -0.36 -13.41 -11.04
C ARG A 109 -0.05 -12.75 -9.69
N GLU A 110 0.98 -13.21 -8.98
CA GLU A 110 1.47 -12.55 -7.75
C GLU A 110 2.01 -11.15 -8.06
N ARG A 111 2.77 -10.99 -9.15
CA ARG A 111 3.28 -9.69 -9.62
C ARG A 111 2.14 -8.73 -9.96
N LEU A 112 1.13 -9.20 -10.71
CA LEU A 112 -0.04 -8.40 -11.06
C LEU A 112 -0.79 -7.94 -9.82
N LEU A 113 -0.99 -8.80 -8.83
CA LEU A 113 -1.66 -8.42 -7.58
C LEU A 113 -0.90 -7.33 -6.83
N MET A 114 0.41 -7.50 -6.66
CA MET A 114 1.24 -6.53 -5.94
C MET A 114 1.21 -5.16 -6.62
N LEU A 115 1.36 -5.12 -7.95
CA LEU A 115 1.28 -3.87 -8.71
C LEU A 115 -0.13 -3.26 -8.68
N ALA A 116 -1.17 -4.10 -8.77
CA ALA A 116 -2.57 -3.64 -8.74
C ALA A 116 -2.95 -3.05 -7.36
N HIS A 117 -2.40 -3.58 -6.27
CA HIS A 117 -2.54 -3.03 -4.93
C HIS A 117 -1.96 -1.60 -4.86
N GLU A 118 -0.72 -1.39 -5.33
CA GLU A 118 -0.12 -0.05 -5.34
C GLU A 118 -0.86 0.94 -6.25
N LEU A 119 -1.34 0.47 -7.40
CA LEU A 119 -2.22 1.25 -8.27
C LEU A 119 -3.55 1.58 -7.58
N GLY A 120 -4.05 0.73 -6.68
CA GLY A 120 -5.21 1.01 -5.84
C GLY A 120 -5.00 2.21 -4.92
N HIS A 121 -3.82 2.32 -4.29
CA HIS A 121 -3.47 3.50 -3.51
C HIS A 121 -3.48 4.80 -4.34
N GLN A 122 -3.05 4.74 -5.60
CA GLN A 122 -3.12 5.88 -6.53
C GLN A 122 -4.55 6.19 -6.98
N ALA A 123 -5.33 5.16 -7.31
CA ALA A 123 -6.70 5.30 -7.81
C ALA A 123 -7.67 5.86 -6.77
N LEU A 124 -7.44 5.54 -5.51
CA LEU A 124 -8.30 5.91 -4.38
C LEU A 124 -7.78 7.12 -3.60
N ASP A 125 -6.71 7.73 -4.08
CA ASP A 125 -6.13 8.95 -3.51
C ASP A 125 -5.76 8.85 -2.01
N HIS A 126 -5.31 7.67 -1.60
CA HIS A 126 -5.03 7.34 -0.19
C HIS A 126 -4.00 8.28 0.44
N TRP A 127 -3.03 8.77 -0.33
CA TRP A 127 -2.05 9.73 0.17
C TRP A 127 -2.66 11.11 0.49
N ASN A 128 -3.57 11.61 -0.36
CA ASN A 128 -4.25 12.88 -0.08
C ASN A 128 -5.23 12.73 1.08
N ALA A 129 -5.89 11.57 1.22
CA ALA A 129 -6.72 11.28 2.39
C ALA A 129 -5.87 11.31 3.68
N LEU A 130 -4.67 10.72 3.66
CA LEU A 130 -3.74 10.80 4.80
C LEU A 130 -3.30 12.24 5.07
N ALA A 131 -2.88 12.99 4.03
CA ALA A 131 -2.48 14.39 4.19
C ALA A 131 -3.64 15.24 4.76
N GLY A 132 -4.87 15.00 4.31
CA GLY A 132 -6.08 15.62 4.82
C GLY A 132 -6.32 15.34 6.31
N LEU A 133 -6.13 14.09 6.75
CA LEU A 133 -6.19 13.73 8.17
C LEU A 133 -5.15 14.53 8.98
N TYR A 134 -3.91 14.57 8.51
CA TYR A 134 -2.88 15.33 9.21
C TYR A 134 -3.21 16.83 9.28
N HIS A 135 -3.75 17.43 8.23
CA HIS A 135 -4.14 18.84 8.22
C HIS A 135 -5.22 19.19 9.25
N GLN A 136 -6.11 18.25 9.57
CA GLN A 136 -7.13 18.47 10.59
C GLN A 136 -6.51 18.68 11.98
N HIS A 137 -5.36 18.04 12.25
CA HIS A 137 -4.66 18.11 13.53
C HIS A 137 -3.46 19.06 13.54
N VAL A 138 -2.83 19.28 12.37
CA VAL A 138 -1.62 20.08 12.19
C VAL A 138 -1.81 21.00 10.97
N PRO A 139 -2.69 22.03 11.05
CA PRO A 139 -3.06 22.87 9.90
C PRO A 139 -1.97 23.88 9.47
N ALA A 140 -0.89 23.99 10.25
CA ALA A 140 0.19 24.94 10.04
C ALA A 140 1.54 24.21 9.98
N ALA A 141 2.63 24.95 10.16
CA ALA A 141 3.95 24.34 10.22
C ALA A 141 4.03 23.25 11.30
N VAL A 142 4.66 22.13 10.95
CA VAL A 142 4.94 21.02 11.85
C VAL A 142 5.93 21.50 12.92
N ARG A 143 5.41 21.69 14.13
CA ARG A 143 6.17 22.13 15.30
C ARG A 143 5.84 21.21 16.45
N ARG A 144 6.86 20.81 17.20
CA ARG A 144 6.72 19.85 18.31
C ARG A 144 5.66 20.31 19.32
N GLU A 145 5.62 21.60 19.62
CA GLU A 145 4.67 22.19 20.56
C GLU A 145 3.22 22.08 20.09
N LEU A 146 2.98 21.97 18.78
CA LEU A 146 1.66 21.77 18.19
C LEU A 146 1.33 20.29 17.96
N THR A 147 2.33 19.46 17.65
CA THR A 147 2.11 18.05 17.30
C THR A 147 2.07 17.12 18.50
N ASP A 148 2.89 17.35 19.53
CA ASP A 148 2.95 16.49 20.72
C ASP A 148 1.58 16.34 21.41
N PRO A 149 0.76 17.40 21.58
CA PRO A 149 -0.56 17.28 22.20
C PRO A 149 -1.57 16.42 21.41
N VAL A 150 -1.44 16.35 20.09
CA VAL A 150 -2.37 15.63 19.20
C VAL A 150 -1.86 14.26 18.78
N ALA A 151 -0.59 13.93 19.06
CA ALA A 151 0.08 12.71 18.58
C ALA A 151 -0.69 11.41 18.91
N GLY A 152 -1.29 11.33 20.11
CA GLY A 152 -2.06 10.15 20.52
C GLY A 152 -3.33 9.94 19.67
N VAL A 153 -4.12 11.00 19.49
CA VAL A 153 -5.37 10.95 18.69
C VAL A 153 -5.05 10.74 17.21
N LEU A 154 -4.11 11.53 16.68
CA LEU A 154 -3.63 11.41 15.31
C LEU A 154 -3.09 10.01 15.01
N GLY A 155 -2.41 9.38 15.98
CA GLY A 155 -1.93 8.00 15.84
C GLY A 155 -3.05 6.96 15.76
N GLN A 156 -4.11 7.11 16.56
CA GLN A 156 -5.26 6.21 16.53
C GLN A 156 -6.03 6.35 15.21
N GLU A 157 -6.33 7.58 14.81
CA GLU A 157 -7.05 7.87 13.56
C GLU A 157 -6.21 7.48 12.33
N GLY A 158 -4.91 7.78 12.35
CA GLY A 158 -3.97 7.40 11.30
C GLY A 158 -3.84 5.88 11.15
N SER A 159 -3.88 5.14 12.26
CA SER A 159 -3.88 3.67 12.26
C SER A 159 -5.16 3.11 11.63
N ALA A 160 -6.32 3.59 12.07
CA ALA A 160 -7.61 3.20 11.50
C ALA A 160 -7.70 3.51 10.00
N LEU A 161 -7.24 4.69 9.59
CA LEU A 161 -7.19 5.10 8.19
C LEU A 161 -6.24 4.21 7.37
N SER A 162 -5.06 3.89 7.90
CA SER A 162 -4.08 3.02 7.20
C SER A 162 -4.65 1.62 6.97
N TRP A 163 -5.28 1.02 7.97
CA TRP A 163 -5.92 -0.29 7.80
C TRP A 163 -7.02 -0.26 6.74
N ARG A 164 -7.84 0.79 6.77
CA ARG A 164 -8.88 0.99 5.76
C ARG A 164 -8.27 1.08 4.36
N HIS A 165 -7.22 1.88 4.17
CA HIS A 165 -6.52 2.03 2.90
C HIS A 165 -5.95 0.71 2.39
N GLU A 166 -5.31 -0.09 3.24
CA GLU A 166 -4.77 -1.41 2.84
C GLU A 166 -5.87 -2.34 2.34
N PHE A 167 -7.00 -2.39 3.05
CA PHE A 167 -8.16 -3.17 2.65
C PHE A 167 -8.82 -2.64 1.37
N GLU A 168 -8.92 -1.32 1.21
CA GLU A 168 -9.43 -0.68 0.00
C GLU A 168 -8.53 -0.95 -1.21
N ALA A 169 -7.21 -0.86 -1.04
CA ALA A 169 -6.22 -1.16 -2.07
C ALA A 169 -6.22 -2.64 -2.46
N ASP A 170 -6.32 -3.57 -1.50
CA ASP A 170 -6.50 -4.99 -1.78
C ASP A 170 -7.75 -5.26 -2.59
N ALA A 171 -8.89 -4.69 -2.18
CA ALA A 171 -10.15 -4.91 -2.85
C ALA A 171 -10.19 -4.29 -4.25
N TRP A 172 -9.57 -3.12 -4.43
CA TRP A 172 -9.47 -2.47 -5.73
C TRP A 172 -8.53 -3.25 -6.65
N GLY A 173 -7.33 -3.59 -6.18
CA GLY A 173 -6.32 -4.30 -6.96
C GLY A 173 -6.78 -5.70 -7.37
N TYR A 174 -7.43 -6.43 -6.45
CA TYR A 174 -8.00 -7.74 -6.75
C TYR A 174 -9.06 -7.67 -7.84
N ARG A 175 -9.99 -6.71 -7.77
CA ARG A 175 -11.02 -6.50 -8.80
C ARG A 175 -10.40 -6.10 -10.14
N LEU A 176 -9.38 -5.25 -10.15
CA LEU A 176 -8.69 -4.84 -11.37
C LEU A 176 -8.01 -6.03 -12.05
N ALA A 177 -7.30 -6.86 -11.28
CA ALA A 177 -6.49 -7.96 -11.83
C ALA A 177 -7.31 -9.21 -12.16
N ARG A 178 -8.54 -9.35 -11.65
CA ARG A 178 -9.38 -10.53 -11.86
C ARG A 178 -9.63 -10.90 -13.33
N PRO A 179 -9.89 -9.96 -14.27
CA PRO A 179 -10.01 -10.28 -15.70
C PRO A 179 -8.74 -10.89 -16.32
N LEU A 180 -7.60 -10.79 -15.63
CA LEU A 180 -6.33 -11.43 -15.99
C LEU A 180 -6.16 -12.82 -15.34
N GLU A 181 -7.28 -13.47 -15.01
CA GLU A 181 -7.37 -14.80 -14.39
C GLU A 181 -6.70 -14.89 -13.01
N LEU A 182 -6.66 -13.77 -12.29
CA LEU A 182 -6.19 -13.76 -10.92
C LEU A 182 -7.24 -14.39 -9.99
N GLY A 183 -6.79 -15.32 -9.15
CA GLY A 183 -7.61 -15.96 -8.12
C GLY A 183 -7.07 -15.74 -6.72
N VAL A 184 -7.86 -16.13 -5.73
CA VAL A 184 -7.52 -15.95 -4.32
C VAL A 184 -6.29 -16.78 -3.89
N GLU A 185 -6.00 -17.87 -4.57
CA GLU A 185 -4.79 -18.66 -4.30
C GLU A 185 -3.50 -17.92 -4.70
N ASP A 186 -3.55 -17.08 -5.74
CA ASP A 186 -2.43 -16.22 -6.11
C ASP A 186 -2.16 -15.16 -5.03
N ALA A 187 -3.24 -14.64 -4.44
CA ALA A 187 -3.15 -13.70 -3.32
C ALA A 187 -2.59 -14.36 -2.04
N VAL A 188 -2.98 -15.61 -1.79
CA VAL A 188 -2.39 -16.43 -0.72
C VAL A 188 -0.90 -16.64 -0.98
N GLY A 189 -0.51 -17.00 -2.20
CA GLY A 189 0.88 -17.18 -2.60
C GLY A 189 1.73 -15.94 -2.33
N LEU A 190 1.27 -14.77 -2.79
CA LEU A 190 1.94 -13.50 -2.55
C LEU A 190 2.09 -13.20 -1.05
N LEU A 191 1.00 -13.28 -0.29
CA LEU A 191 1.00 -12.92 1.14
C LEU A 191 1.84 -13.89 1.99
N LEU A 192 1.88 -15.18 1.64
CA LEU A 192 2.76 -16.14 2.32
C LEU A 192 4.23 -15.96 1.96
N ARG A 193 4.52 -15.61 0.69
CA ARG A 193 5.87 -15.20 0.27
C ARG A 193 6.33 -13.96 1.03
N GLN A 194 5.39 -13.08 1.36
CA GLN A 194 5.66 -11.90 2.18
C GLN A 194 5.86 -12.19 3.68
N GLY A 195 5.71 -13.43 4.09
CA GLY A 195 5.80 -13.85 5.48
C GLY A 195 4.53 -13.57 6.29
N LEU A 196 4.39 -14.28 7.41
CA LEU A 196 3.29 -14.06 8.33
C LEU A 196 3.55 -12.79 9.15
N MET A 197 2.89 -11.71 8.78
CA MET A 197 2.89 -10.45 9.51
C MET A 197 1.77 -10.44 10.55
N ILE A 198 2.09 -9.96 11.75
CA ILE A 198 1.09 -9.60 12.76
C ILE A 198 0.54 -8.19 12.47
N ASP A 199 -0.61 -7.88 13.07
CA ASP A 199 -1.19 -6.54 13.04
C ASP A 199 -0.17 -5.50 13.52
N SER A 200 -0.02 -4.41 12.76
CA SER A 200 0.78 -3.24 13.13
C SER A 200 -0.09 -1.97 13.09
N PRO A 201 0.37 -0.84 13.64
CA PRO A 201 -0.37 0.42 13.55
C PRO A 201 -0.65 0.87 12.11
N THR A 202 0.10 0.40 11.12
CA THR A 202 -0.04 0.87 9.73
C THR A 202 -0.50 -0.24 8.79
N HIS A 203 -0.49 -1.49 9.24
CA HIS A 203 -0.85 -2.63 8.39
C HIS A 203 -1.69 -3.68 9.15
N PRO A 204 -2.78 -4.15 8.55
CA PRO A 204 -3.44 -5.35 9.02
C PRO A 204 -2.55 -6.57 8.74
N GLY A 205 -2.50 -7.50 9.69
CA GLY A 205 -1.70 -8.71 9.59
C GLY A 205 -2.17 -9.64 8.47
N THR A 206 -1.29 -10.54 8.05
CA THR A 206 -1.50 -11.44 6.90
C THR A 206 -2.83 -12.20 6.99
N ARG A 207 -3.19 -12.67 8.19
CA ARG A 207 -4.45 -13.40 8.41
C ARG A 207 -5.68 -12.54 8.07
N ARG A 208 -5.71 -11.27 8.46
CA ARG A 208 -6.87 -10.40 8.20
C ARG A 208 -7.04 -10.11 6.71
N ARG A 209 -5.93 -9.79 6.03
CA ARG A 209 -5.92 -9.54 4.58
C ARG A 209 -6.39 -10.77 3.79
N LEU A 210 -5.91 -11.96 4.15
CA LEU A 210 -6.36 -13.22 3.53
C LEU A 210 -7.86 -13.45 3.71
N LEU A 211 -8.38 -13.22 4.91
CA LEU A 211 -9.80 -13.36 5.18
C LEU A 211 -10.63 -12.38 4.34
N GLN A 212 -10.20 -11.12 4.24
CA GLN A 212 -10.88 -10.13 3.41
C GLN A 212 -10.88 -10.54 1.93
N LEU A 213 -9.75 -10.99 1.39
CA LEU A 213 -9.65 -11.45 -0.01
C LEU A 213 -10.55 -12.66 -0.29
N ARG A 214 -10.66 -13.60 0.66
CA ARG A 214 -11.61 -14.73 0.56
C ARG A 214 -13.07 -14.25 0.57
N MET A 215 -13.40 -13.28 1.41
CA MET A 215 -14.75 -12.70 1.44
C MET A 215 -15.08 -11.98 0.13
N LEU A 216 -14.11 -11.25 -0.41
CA LEU A 216 -14.24 -10.57 -1.70
C LEU A 216 -14.42 -11.58 -2.84
N GLU A 217 -13.64 -12.66 -2.86
CA GLU A 217 -13.78 -13.72 -3.87
C GLU A 217 -15.17 -14.37 -3.81
N ASN A 218 -15.67 -14.64 -2.60
CA ASN A 218 -17.02 -15.18 -2.42
C ASN A 218 -18.09 -14.21 -2.95
N GLU A 219 -18.01 -12.92 -2.62
CA GLU A 219 -18.91 -11.89 -3.14
C GLU A 219 -18.88 -11.84 -4.67
N LEU A 220 -17.68 -11.87 -5.24
CA LEU A 220 -17.43 -11.79 -6.67
C LEU A 220 -17.79 -13.07 -7.46
N THR A 221 -17.94 -14.21 -6.79
CA THR A 221 -18.36 -15.50 -7.39
C THR A 221 -19.79 -15.89 -7.03
N GLY A 222 -20.49 -15.06 -6.23
CA GLY A 222 -21.84 -15.37 -5.74
C GLY A 222 -21.88 -16.52 -4.72
N GLN A 223 -20.73 -16.88 -4.13
CA GLN A 223 -20.67 -17.86 -3.05
C GLN A 223 -21.08 -17.22 -1.73
N PRO A 224 -21.79 -17.95 -0.84
CA PRO A 224 -22.17 -17.40 0.45
C PRO A 224 -20.93 -17.07 1.29
N VAL A 225 -20.90 -15.89 1.89
CA VAL A 225 -19.89 -15.55 2.91
C VAL A 225 -20.27 -16.27 4.21
N PRO A 226 -19.43 -17.20 4.72
CA PRO A 226 -19.70 -17.89 5.98
C PRO A 226 -19.96 -16.90 7.11
N GLU A 227 -20.92 -17.21 7.97
CA GLU A 227 -21.40 -16.29 9.03
C GLU A 227 -20.27 -15.83 9.96
N GLN A 228 -19.31 -16.71 10.25
CA GLN A 228 -18.09 -16.40 11.02
C GLN A 228 -17.25 -15.24 10.43
N PHE A 229 -17.41 -14.93 9.15
CA PHE A 229 -16.71 -13.82 8.49
C PHE A 229 -17.54 -12.53 8.43
N ARG A 230 -18.87 -12.60 8.60
CA ARG A 230 -19.73 -11.39 8.60
C ARG A 230 -19.48 -10.48 9.79
N LEU A 231 -19.10 -11.04 10.94
CA LEU A 231 -18.73 -10.26 12.14
C LEU A 231 -17.52 -9.35 11.91
N MET A 232 -16.67 -9.66 10.93
CA MET A 232 -15.53 -8.81 10.55
C MET A 232 -15.90 -7.73 9.51
N GLN A 233 -17.02 -7.92 8.80
CA GLN A 233 -17.46 -7.08 7.67
C GLN A 233 -18.05 -5.74 8.14
N VAL A 234 -18.60 -5.71 9.36
CA VAL A 234 -19.30 -4.54 9.94
C VAL A 234 -18.35 -3.37 10.23
N SER A 235 -17.02 -3.59 10.30
CA SER A 235 -16.06 -2.51 10.60
C SER A 235 -15.50 -1.76 9.38
N TRP A 236 -15.72 -2.22 8.14
CA TRP A 236 -15.05 -1.66 6.96
C TRP A 236 -15.96 -1.10 5.86
N ARG A 237 -17.24 -1.52 5.78
CA ARG A 237 -18.20 -0.81 4.91
C ARG A 237 -18.52 0.54 5.57
N GLY A 238 -17.67 1.54 5.32
CA GLY A 238 -17.97 2.92 5.69
C GLY A 238 -19.32 3.31 5.09
N ASP A 239 -20.17 3.91 5.91
CA ASP A 239 -21.46 4.48 5.55
C ASP A 239 -21.29 5.66 4.56
N GLY A 240 -20.81 5.37 3.36
CA GLY A 240 -20.54 6.32 2.28
C GLY A 240 -21.33 6.04 1.01
N ALA A 241 -22.26 5.08 1.02
CA ALA A 241 -23.30 5.01 0.00
C ALA A 241 -24.37 6.05 0.35
N GLY A 242 -24.06 7.32 0.04
CA GLY A 242 -25.04 8.39 0.03
C GLY A 242 -26.23 7.95 -0.80
N SER A 243 -27.38 7.86 -0.14
CA SER A 243 -28.68 7.76 -0.78
C SER A 243 -28.93 9.03 -1.59
N GLY A 244 -28.60 9.00 -2.88
CA GLY A 244 -29.14 9.93 -3.86
C GLY A 244 -30.55 9.48 -4.23
N ARG A 245 -31.55 10.05 -3.55
CA ARG A 245 -32.86 10.32 -4.15
C ARG A 245 -32.85 11.75 -4.65
#